data_AF-A0A318CJE8-F1
#
_entry.id   AF-A0A318CJE8-F1
#
_cell.length_a   1.000
_cell.length_b   1.000
_cell.length_c   1.000
_cell.angle_alpha   90.00
_cell.angle_beta   90.00
_cell.angle_gamma   90.00
#
_symmetry.space_group_name_H-M   'P 1'
#
loop_
_entity.id
_entity.type
_entity.pdbx_description
1 polymer ?
#
loop_
_entity_poly.entity_id
_entity_poly.type
_entity_poly.pdbx_seq_one_letter_code
_entity_poly.pdbx_strand_id
1 'polypeptide(L)'
;MDKKEFCEFYEQLLKAQLAVVRQFAGKVENRGRRTQKGKSQLGITENILKEAGQPLHVSEIIKRAKEHYDASIDRESLVSALTKKVKKGDRFIRVAPNTFALPADSEK
;
A
#
# COMPACT_ATOMS: atom_id res chain seq x y z
N MET A 1 24.57 32.62 24.13
CA MET A 1 23.87 31.47 23.53
C MET A 1 24.13 30.31 24.46
N ASP A 2 23.11 29.94 25.23
CA ASP A 2 23.28 28.91 26.24
C ASP A 2 23.43 27.55 25.56
N LYS A 3 24.31 26.68 26.08
CA LYS A 3 24.55 25.34 25.51
C LYS A 3 23.25 24.56 25.29
N LYS A 4 22.26 24.81 26.15
CA LYS A 4 20.93 24.20 26.09
C LYS A 4 20.14 24.70 24.87
N GLU A 5 20.10 26.00 24.63
CA GLU A 5 19.44 26.59 23.45
C GLU A 5 20.09 26.11 22.16
N PHE A 6 21.41 25.95 22.16
CA PHE A 6 22.15 25.41 21.01
C PHE A 6 21.75 23.96 20.72
N CYS A 7 21.70 23.10 21.74
CA CYS A 7 21.25 21.72 21.57
C CYS A 7 19.79 21.63 21.10
N GLU A 8 18.88 22.44 21.68
CA GLU A 8 17.47 22.47 21.31
C GLU A 8 17.26 22.93 19.86
N PHE A 9 18.01 23.94 19.42
CA PHE A 9 17.99 24.42 18.04
C PHE A 9 18.40 23.31 17.06
N TYR A 10 19.53 22.64 17.32
CA TYR A 10 19.99 21.55 16.47
C TYR A 10 19.06 20.34 16.51
N GLU A 11 18.45 20.02 17.66
CA GLU A 11 17.47 18.96 17.77
C GLU A 11 16.25 19.24 16.88
N GLN A 12 15.72 20.47 16.90
CA GLN A 12 14.60 20.87 16.04
C GLN A 12 14.99 20.85 14.56
N LEU A 13 16.19 21.32 14.22
CA LEU A 13 16.71 21.29 12.85
C LEU A 13 16.83 19.86 12.32
N LEU A 14 17.41 18.95 13.11
CA LEU A 14 17.58 17.54 12.74
C LEU A 14 16.22 16.84 12.60
N LYS A 15 15.26 17.13 13.49
CA LYS A 15 13.89 16.62 13.37
C LYS A 15 13.22 17.10 12.08
N ALA A 16 13.39 18.38 11.73
CA ALA A 16 12.83 18.95 10.50
C ALA A 16 13.45 18.30 9.26
N GLN A 17 14.78 18.18 9.21
CA GLN A 17 15.48 17.51 8.12
C GLN A 17 15.04 16.05 7.97
N LEU A 18 14.94 15.32 9.07
CA LEU A 18 14.51 13.93 9.07
C LEU A 18 13.03 13.79 8.69
N ALA A 19 12.17 14.74 9.05
CA ALA A 19 10.79 14.81 8.58
C ALA A 19 10.72 15.01 7.06
N VAL A 20 11.56 15.89 6.50
CA VAL A 20 11.66 16.11 5.06
C VAL A 20 12.16 14.85 4.35
N VAL A 21 13.23 14.21 4.84
CA VAL A 21 13.74 12.95 4.28
C VAL A 21 12.66 11.87 4.34
N ARG A 22 11.94 11.71 5.46
CA ARG A 22 10.81 10.79 5.59
C ARG A 22 9.62 11.18 4.71
N GLN A 23 9.42 12.45 4.42
CA GLN A 23 8.38 12.92 3.50
C GLN A 23 8.77 12.64 2.05
N PHE A 24 10.05 12.67 1.69
CA PHE A 24 10.53 12.33 0.36
C PHE A 24 10.63 10.81 0.16
N ALA A 25 11.24 10.09 1.10
CA ALA A 25 11.19 8.63 1.17
C ALA A 25 9.73 8.14 1.25
N GLY A 26 8.92 8.84 2.05
CA GLY A 26 7.48 8.69 2.12
C GLY A 26 6.72 9.33 0.97
N LYS A 27 7.28 10.06 0.02
CA LYS A 27 6.57 10.41 -1.24
C LYS A 27 6.85 9.35 -2.28
N VAL A 28 8.00 8.68 -2.15
CA VAL A 28 8.28 7.40 -2.80
C VAL A 28 7.40 6.27 -2.20
N GLU A 29 7.06 6.30 -0.90
CA GLU A 29 6.22 5.27 -0.23
C GLU A 29 4.74 5.67 0.09
N ASN A 30 4.36 6.95 0.20
CA ASN A 30 3.03 7.46 0.65
C ASN A 30 2.14 8.01 -0.48
N ARG A 31 2.23 7.45 -1.68
CA ARG A 31 0.95 7.12 -2.35
C ARG A 31 0.29 5.88 -1.71
N GLY A 32 0.94 5.23 -0.72
CA GLY A 32 0.49 3.98 -0.10
C GLY A 32 0.15 3.97 1.39
N ARG A 33 0.78 4.74 2.30
CA ARG A 33 0.50 4.57 3.75
C ARG A 33 -0.70 5.36 4.23
N ARG A 34 -1.89 4.83 3.93
CA ARG A 34 -2.95 4.78 4.95
C ARG A 34 -3.07 3.33 5.39
N THR A 35 -3.01 3.15 6.71
CA THR A 35 -3.31 1.93 7.49
C THR A 35 -2.15 0.98 7.79
N GLN A 36 -1.33 1.36 8.78
CA GLN A 36 -0.79 0.37 9.72
C GLN A 36 -1.96 -0.24 10.52
N LYS A 37 -2.59 -1.30 10.00
CA LYS A 37 -3.30 -2.28 10.83
C LYS A 37 -3.58 -3.55 10.01
N GLY A 38 -2.66 -4.49 10.12
CA GLY A 38 -2.76 -5.84 9.57
C GLY A 38 -1.90 -6.02 8.33
N LYS A 39 -0.96 -6.97 8.39
CA LYS A 39 -0.48 -7.73 7.23
C LYS A 39 -1.66 -8.52 6.63
N SER A 40 -2.74 -7.84 6.26
CA SER A 40 -3.94 -8.46 5.72
C SER A 40 -3.66 -8.78 4.26
N GLN A 41 -4.08 -9.98 3.82
CA GLN A 41 -3.97 -10.46 2.44
C GLN A 41 -4.40 -9.40 1.40
N LEU A 42 -5.29 -8.49 1.80
CA LEU A 42 -5.77 -7.35 1.03
C LEU A 42 -4.72 -6.26 0.79
N GLY A 43 -3.88 -5.92 1.76
CA GLY A 43 -2.81 -4.95 1.57
C GLY A 43 -1.73 -5.45 0.61
N ILE A 44 -1.40 -6.75 0.70
CA ILE A 44 -0.50 -7.43 -0.24
C ILE A 44 -1.11 -7.39 -1.66
N THR A 45 -2.41 -7.70 -1.77
CA THR A 45 -3.12 -7.66 -3.06
C THR A 45 -3.18 -6.24 -3.64
N GLU A 46 -3.39 -5.22 -2.80
CA GLU A 46 -3.35 -3.81 -3.22
C GLU A 46 -1.97 -3.45 -3.77
N ASN A 47 -0.90 -3.85 -3.09
CA ASN A 47 0.46 -3.58 -3.56
C ASN A 47 0.78 -4.30 -4.89
N ILE A 48 0.40 -5.57 -5.02
CA ILE A 48 0.60 -6.35 -6.25
C ILE A 48 -0.14 -5.72 -7.43
N LEU A 49 -1.38 -5.28 -7.21
CA LEU A 49 -2.17 -4.61 -8.24
C LEU A 49 -1.59 -3.22 -8.59
N LYS A 50 -1.03 -2.49 -7.61
CA LYS A 50 -0.32 -1.22 -7.87
C LYS A 50 0.96 -1.42 -8.66
N GLU A 51 1.78 -2.41 -8.30
CA GLU A 51 3.03 -2.74 -8.98
C GLU A 51 2.77 -3.21 -10.42
N ALA A 52 1.72 -3.99 -10.63
CA ALA A 52 1.39 -4.49 -11.97
C ALA A 52 0.72 -3.43 -12.86
N GLY A 53 0.04 -2.44 -12.28
CA GLY A 53 -0.63 -1.34 -13.02
C GLY A 53 -1.75 -1.79 -13.95
N GLN A 54 -2.19 -3.05 -13.88
CA GLN A 54 -3.13 -3.66 -14.82
C GLN A 54 -4.10 -4.62 -14.09
N PRO A 55 -5.29 -4.88 -14.67
CA PRO A 55 -6.22 -5.87 -14.13
C PRO A 55 -5.56 -7.25 -14.07
N LEU A 56 -5.55 -7.86 -12.89
CA LEU A 56 -4.95 -9.18 -12.67
C LEU A 56 -6.01 -10.22 -12.30
N HIS A 57 -5.81 -11.43 -12.81
CA HIS A 57 -6.60 -12.59 -12.43
C HIS A 57 -6.22 -13.06 -11.01
N VAL A 58 -7.18 -13.57 -10.25
CA VAL A 58 -7.00 -14.07 -8.87
C VAL A 58 -5.82 -15.04 -8.75
N SER A 59 -5.71 -16.01 -9.66
CA SER A 59 -4.60 -16.97 -9.66
C SER A 59 -3.23 -16.30 -9.77
N GLU A 60 -3.17 -15.21 -10.52
CA GLU A 60 -1.95 -14.47 -10.78
C GLU A 60 -1.57 -13.57 -9.59
N ILE A 61 -2.56 -13.02 -8.89
CA ILE A 61 -2.39 -12.33 -7.62
C ILE A 61 -1.81 -13.30 -6.56
N ILE A 62 -2.33 -14.54 -6.49
CA ILE A 62 -1.87 -15.56 -5.54
C ILE A 62 -0.41 -15.95 -5.83
N LYS A 63 -0.04 -16.13 -7.11
CA LYS A 63 1.35 -16.43 -7.50
C LYS A 63 2.30 -15.31 -7.05
N ARG A 64 1.99 -14.05 -7.41
CA ARG A 64 2.81 -12.90 -7.02
C ARG A 64 2.85 -12.70 -5.49
N ALA A 65 1.77 -12.98 -4.78
CA ALA A 65 1.75 -12.91 -3.32
C ALA A 65 2.66 -13.95 -2.66
N LYS A 66 2.73 -15.14 -3.24
CA LYS A 66 3.65 -16.19 -2.79
C LYS A 66 5.11 -15.85 -3.11
N GLU A 67 5.37 -15.34 -4.32
CA GLU A 67 6.73 -15.01 -4.76
C GLU A 67 7.33 -13.77 -4.07
N HIS A 68 6.55 -12.70 -3.93
CA HIS A 68 7.06 -11.42 -3.42
C HIS A 68 6.88 -11.23 -1.91
N TYR A 69 5.87 -11.89 -1.31
CA TYR A 69 5.48 -11.64 0.09
C TYR A 69 5.50 -12.91 0.97
N ASP A 70 5.87 -14.08 0.41
CA ASP A 70 5.87 -15.40 1.07
C ASP A 70 4.56 -15.70 1.83
N ALA A 71 3.45 -15.16 1.33
CA ALA A 71 2.14 -15.26 1.95
C ALA A 71 1.34 -16.38 1.28
N SER A 72 1.02 -17.43 2.05
CA SER A 72 0.08 -18.48 1.59
C SER A 72 -1.35 -17.95 1.65
N ILE A 73 -1.85 -17.46 0.52
CA ILE A 73 -3.22 -16.95 0.40
C ILE A 73 -4.11 -18.01 -0.24
N ASP A 74 -5.22 -18.32 0.43
CA ASP A 74 -6.25 -19.19 -0.12
C ASP A 74 -7.13 -18.46 -1.15
N ARG A 75 -7.46 -19.16 -2.25
CA ARG A 75 -8.20 -18.61 -3.39
C ARG A 75 -9.60 -18.17 -2.99
N GLU A 76 -10.31 -18.98 -2.22
CA GLU A 76 -11.70 -18.69 -1.84
C GLU A 76 -11.78 -17.54 -0.84
N SER A 77 -10.83 -17.49 0.09
CA SER A 77 -10.65 -16.35 1.01
C SER A 77 -10.39 -15.05 0.26
N LEU A 78 -9.48 -15.05 -0.73
CA LEU A 78 -9.13 -13.86 -1.49
C LEU A 78 -10.29 -13.36 -2.38
N VAL A 79 -10.97 -14.27 -3.10
CA VAL A 79 -12.14 -13.91 -3.91
C VAL A 79 -13.25 -13.32 -3.04
N SER A 80 -13.50 -13.91 -1.88
CA SER A 80 -14.52 -13.42 -0.94
C SER A 80 -14.16 -12.06 -0.37
N ALA A 81 -12.90 -11.88 0.05
CA ALA A 81 -12.41 -10.62 0.61
C ALA A 81 -12.42 -9.49 -0.44
N LEU A 82 -11.98 -9.77 -1.66
CA LEU A 82 -12.03 -8.81 -2.78
C LEU A 82 -13.47 -8.49 -3.17
N THR A 83 -14.35 -9.49 -3.29
CA THR A 83 -15.76 -9.25 -3.63
C THR A 83 -16.46 -8.41 -2.57
N LYS A 84 -16.18 -8.65 -1.28
CA LYS A 84 -16.70 -7.82 -0.19
C LYS A 84 -16.22 -6.36 -0.29
N LYS A 85 -14.96 -6.14 -0.68
CA LYS A 85 -14.38 -4.80 -0.85
C LYS A 85 -14.91 -4.07 -2.08
N VAL A 86 -15.07 -4.77 -3.20
CA VAL A 86 -15.74 -4.23 -4.41
C VAL A 86 -17.18 -3.83 -4.09
N LYS A 87 -17.95 -4.68 -3.39
CA LYS A 87 -19.32 -4.36 -2.94
C LYS A 87 -19.38 -3.18 -1.98
N LYS A 88 -18.33 -2.98 -1.18
CA LYS A 88 -18.21 -1.82 -0.29
C LYS A 88 -17.88 -0.52 -1.05
N GLY A 89 -17.63 -0.58 -2.36
CA GLY A 89 -17.18 0.56 -3.17
C GLY A 89 -15.77 1.01 -2.80
N ASP A 90 -14.99 0.14 -2.15
CA ASP A 90 -13.75 0.51 -1.50
C ASP A 90 -12.56 -0.01 -2.33
N ARG A 91 -11.83 0.92 -2.96
CA ARG A 91 -10.50 0.75 -3.60
C ARG A 91 -10.31 -0.40 -4.61
N PHE A 92 -11.30 -1.19 -4.97
CA PHE A 92 -11.17 -2.28 -5.94
C PHE A 92 -12.35 -2.29 -6.91
N ILE A 93 -12.09 -2.58 -8.18
CA ILE A 93 -13.09 -2.77 -9.23
C ILE A 93 -12.94 -4.19 -9.78
N ARG A 94 -14.06 -4.86 -10.04
CA ARG A 94 -14.10 -6.11 -10.78
C ARG A 94 -14.27 -5.82 -12.27
N VAL A 95 -13.23 -6.08 -13.06
CA VAL A 95 -13.23 -5.84 -14.51
C VAL A 95 -13.78 -7.05 -15.28
N ALA A 96 -13.54 -8.27 -14.76
CA ALA A 96 -13.95 -9.52 -15.40
C ALA A 96 -14.22 -10.60 -14.34
N PRO A 97 -14.77 -11.78 -14.71
CA PRO A 97 -14.80 -12.92 -13.80
C PRO A 97 -13.39 -13.23 -13.30
N ASN A 98 -13.26 -13.33 -11.96
CA ASN A 98 -11.99 -13.57 -11.26
C ASN A 98 -10.86 -12.59 -11.62
N THR A 99 -11.18 -11.40 -12.12
CA THR A 99 -10.20 -10.38 -12.51
C THR A 99 -10.51 -9.07 -11.80
N PHE A 100 -9.54 -8.58 -11.04
CA PHE A 100 -9.67 -7.41 -10.20
C PHE A 100 -8.66 -6.35 -10.60
N ALA A 101 -9.06 -5.10 -10.52
CA ALA A 101 -8.23 -3.93 -10.75
C ALA A 101 -8.39 -2.96 -9.59
N LEU A 102 -7.42 -2.07 -9.43
CA LEU A 102 -7.61 -0.87 -8.63
C LEU A 102 -8.29 0.20 -9.49
N PRO A 103 -9.27 0.96 -8.97
CA PRO A 103 -9.71 2.19 -9.60
C PRO A 103 -8.47 3.07 -9.70
N ALA A 104 -8.08 3.40 -10.93
CA ALA A 104 -7.02 4.35 -11.15
C ALA A 104 -7.43 5.68 -10.51
N ASP A 105 -6.90 6.00 -9.33
CA ASP A 105 -6.88 7.38 -8.87
C ASP A 105 -5.91 8.13 -9.80
N SER A 106 -6.52 8.88 -10.72
CA SER A 106 -6.04 10.11 -11.34
C SER A 106 -4.73 10.04 -12.13
N GLU A 107 -4.87 9.74 -13.41
CA GLU A 107 -4.19 10.52 -14.45
C GLU A 107 -4.90 11.89 -14.52
N LYS A 108 -4.39 12.88 -13.76
CA LYS A 108 -4.49 14.32 -14.05
C LYS A 108 -3.54 15.12 -13.17
#